data_AF-A0A661X766-F1
#
_entry.id   AF-A0A661X766-F1
#
_cell.length_a   1.000
_cell.length_b   1.000
_cell.length_c   1.000
_cell.angle_alpha   90.00
_cell.angle_beta   90.00
_cell.angle_gamma   90.00
#
_symmetry.space_group_name_H-M   'P 1'
#
loop_
_entity.id
_entity.type
_entity.pdbx_description
1 polymer ?
#
loop_
_entity_poly.entity_id
_entity_poly.type
_entity_poly.pdbx_seq_one_letter_code
_entity_poly.pdbx_strand_id
1 'polypeptide(L)'
;MRLPGITLPIFVLYLIYLLLGGFFMYMGAKWAKIKNVTYIKSFLCVIISIFAQWVFRLYYPGRVGTIIGVIATLFLIEAIFETSFGKAFLAWILTIVAEIIGVIIVFLVFGAVIFAF
;
A
#
# COMPACT_ATOMS: atom_id res chain seq x y z
N MET A 1 18.34 -22.76 -8.90
CA MET A 1 18.27 -23.52 -7.62
C MET A 1 16.90 -23.27 -7.00
N ARG A 2 16.01 -24.28 -6.95
CA ARG A 2 14.71 -24.18 -6.28
C ARG A 2 14.92 -24.52 -4.80
N LEU A 3 14.60 -23.60 -3.89
CA LEU A 3 14.51 -23.88 -2.45
C LEU A 3 13.02 -24.05 -2.11
N PRO A 4 12.45 -25.26 -2.27
CA PRO A 4 11.01 -25.50 -2.07
C PRO A 4 10.51 -25.26 -0.64
N GLY A 5 11.40 -25.04 0.34
CA GLY A 5 11.03 -24.70 1.72
C GLY A 5 10.88 -23.21 2.04
N ILE A 6 11.42 -22.31 1.20
CA ILE A 6 11.45 -20.85 1.48
C ILE A 6 10.37 -20.09 0.68
N THR A 7 9.90 -20.66 -0.43
CA THR A 7 8.94 -20.00 -1.33
C THR A 7 7.55 -19.87 -0.72
N LEU A 8 7.09 -20.85 0.07
CA LEU A 8 5.75 -20.84 0.67
C LEU A 8 5.61 -19.76 1.77
N PRO A 9 6.55 -19.61 2.73
CA PRO A 9 6.51 -18.53 3.71
C PRO A 9 6.53 -17.12 3.09
N ILE A 10 7.35 -16.91 2.05
CA ILE A 10 7.44 -15.60 1.37
C ILE A 10 6.12 -15.25 0.71
N PHE A 11 5.47 -16.21 0.05
CA PHE A 11 4.20 -15.98 -0.62
C PHE A 11 3.09 -15.62 0.38
N VAL A 12 3.05 -16.29 1.53
CA VAL A 12 2.10 -15.98 2.61
C VAL A 12 2.34 -14.58 3.16
N LEU A 13 3.60 -14.21 3.43
CA LEU A 13 3.93 -12.87 3.90
C LEU A 13 3.55 -11.79 2.88
N TYR A 14 3.75 -12.06 1.58
CA TYR A 14 3.35 -11.15 0.51
C TYR A 14 1.83 -10.95 0.42
N LEU A 15 1.05 -12.02 0.58
CA LEU A 15 -0.41 -11.94 0.64
C LEU A 15 -0.88 -11.10 1.83
N ILE A 16 -0.29 -11.30 3.01
CA ILE A 16 -0.59 -10.50 4.21
C ILE A 16 -0.26 -9.02 3.95
N TYR A 17 0.89 -8.74 3.33
CA TYR A 17 1.27 -7.37 2.95
C TYR A 17 0.24 -6.72 2.02
N LEU A 18 -0.27 -7.45 1.01
CA LEU A 18 -1.31 -6.91 0.12
C LEU A 18 -2.62 -6.62 0.86
N LEU A 19 -3.05 -7.53 1.74
CA LEU A 19 -4.27 -7.35 2.53
C LEU A 19 -4.16 -6.16 3.49
N LEU A 20 -3.01 -6.01 4.15
CA LEU A 20 -2.71 -4.88 5.02
C LEU A 20 -2.58 -3.58 4.25
N GLY A 21 -1.89 -3.58 3.11
CA GLY A 21 -1.81 -2.42 2.23
C GLY A 21 -3.19 -1.96 1.78
N GLY A 22 -4.06 -2.89 1.38
CA GLY A 22 -5.46 -2.59 1.05
C GLY A 22 -6.24 -2.00 2.23
N PHE A 23 -5.96 -2.48 3.44
CA PHE A 23 -6.56 -1.95 4.68
C PHE A 23 -6.08 -0.54 4.99
N PHE A 24 -4.78 -0.26 4.91
CA PHE A 24 -4.24 1.08 5.14
C PHE A 24 -4.72 2.06 4.06
N MET A 25 -4.78 1.63 2.80
CA MET A 25 -5.35 2.45 1.72
C MET A 25 -6.83 2.78 1.96
N TYR A 26 -7.60 1.81 2.44
CA TYR A 26 -8.99 2.01 2.83
C TYR A 26 -9.14 3.04 3.95
N MET A 27 -8.28 2.95 4.99
CA MET A 27 -8.25 3.91 6.09
C MET A 27 -7.86 5.32 5.62
N GLY A 28 -6.80 5.42 4.82
CA GLY A 28 -6.33 6.69 4.25
C GLY A 28 -7.40 7.36 3.37
N ALA A 29 -8.08 6.59 2.51
CA ALA A 29 -9.16 7.08 1.67
C ALA A 29 -10.38 7.54 2.50
N LYS A 30 -10.71 6.83 3.59
CA LYS A 30 -11.76 7.26 4.52
C LYS A 30 -11.41 8.55 5.25
N TRP A 31 -10.18 8.66 5.76
CA TRP A 31 -9.70 9.88 6.41
C TRP A 31 -9.65 11.07 5.45
N ALA A 32 -9.39 10.83 4.16
CA ALA A 32 -9.48 11.83 3.09
C ALA A 32 -10.92 12.21 2.70
N LYS A 33 -11.95 11.64 3.34
CA LYS A 33 -13.37 11.88 3.06
C LYS A 33 -13.74 11.63 1.59
N ILE A 34 -13.22 10.55 1.02
CA ILE A 34 -13.64 10.03 -0.28
C ILE A 34 -14.95 9.24 -0.09
N LYS A 35 -15.95 9.51 -0.92
CA LYS A 35 -17.30 8.93 -0.76
C LYS A 35 -17.38 7.47 -1.23
N ASN A 36 -16.76 7.17 -2.37
CA ASN A 36 -16.87 5.85 -3.03
C ASN A 36 -15.75 4.90 -2.58
N VAL A 37 -15.61 4.69 -1.27
CA VAL A 37 -14.53 3.88 -0.69
C VAL A 37 -15.07 2.55 -0.20
N THR A 38 -14.56 1.47 -0.78
CA THR A 38 -14.77 0.10 -0.29
C THR A 38 -13.42 -0.58 -0.07
N TYR A 39 -13.39 -1.60 0.80
CA TYR A 39 -12.18 -2.38 1.02
C TYR A 39 -11.70 -3.05 -0.28
N ILE A 40 -12.63 -3.58 -1.09
CA ILE A 40 -12.32 -4.21 -2.38
C ILE A 40 -11.67 -3.20 -3.34
N LYS A 41 -12.22 -1.99 -3.49
CA LYS A 41 -11.61 -0.93 -4.31
C LYS A 41 -10.21 -0.57 -3.81
N SER A 42 -10.02 -0.53 -2.50
CA SER A 42 -8.73 -0.21 -1.88
C SER A 42 -7.68 -1.30 -2.09
N PHE A 43 -8.08 -2.57 -1.95
CA PHE A 43 -7.24 -3.72 -2.24
C PHE A 43 -6.84 -3.79 -3.72
N LEU A 44 -7.80 -3.59 -4.63
CA LEU A 44 -7.53 -3.48 -6.07
C LEU A 44 -6.60 -2.31 -6.39
N CYS A 45 -6.80 -1.16 -5.75
CA CYS A 45 -5.94 0.00 -5.91
C CYS A 45 -4.48 -0.32 -5.56
N VAL A 46 -4.25 -1.05 -4.47
CA VAL A 46 -2.90 -1.46 -4.06
C VAL A 46 -2.28 -2.42 -5.07
N ILE A 47 -3.01 -3.44 -5.52
CA ILE A 47 -2.52 -4.39 -6.53
C ILE A 47 -2.15 -3.68 -7.83
N ILE A 48 -3.05 -2.84 -8.36
CA ILE A 48 -2.85 -2.14 -9.62
C ILE A 48 -1.71 -1.13 -9.48
N SER A 49 -1.59 -0.45 -8.34
CA SER A 49 -0.51 0.51 -8.07
C SER A 49 0.85 -0.19 -8.00
N ILE A 50 0.94 -1.36 -7.36
CA ILE A 50 2.17 -2.17 -7.34
C ILE A 50 2.56 -2.55 -8.76
N PHE A 51 1.60 -3.04 -9.55
CA PHE A 51 1.87 -3.44 -10.94
C PHE A 51 2.32 -2.24 -11.78
N ALA A 52 1.65 -1.10 -11.66
CA ALA A 52 2.04 0.13 -12.35
C ALA A 52 3.45 0.58 -11.95
N GLN A 53 3.77 0.59 -10.66
CA GLN A 53 5.11 0.96 -10.19
C GLN A 53 6.19 0.01 -10.73
N TRP A 54 5.91 -1.29 -10.81
CA TRP A 54 6.81 -2.27 -11.41
C TRP A 54 7.07 -1.98 -12.88
N VAL A 55 6.00 -1.74 -13.64
CA VAL A 55 6.09 -1.38 -15.07
C VAL A 55 6.91 -0.10 -15.24
N PHE A 56 6.60 0.98 -14.53
CA PHE A 56 7.33 2.25 -14.67
C PHE A 56 8.80 2.17 -14.24
N ARG A 57 9.12 1.39 -13.20
CA ARG A 57 10.52 1.17 -12.79
C ARG A 57 11.32 0.36 -13.81
N LEU A 58 10.67 -0.54 -14.56
CA LEU A 58 11.31 -1.30 -15.63
C LEU A 58 11.72 -0.39 -16.80
N TYR A 59 10.84 0.54 -17.19
CA TYR A 59 11.08 1.45 -18.32
C TYR A 59 11.95 2.67 -17.95
N TYR A 60 11.88 3.15 -16.70
CA TYR A 60 12.59 4.34 -16.24
C TYR A 60 13.43 4.03 -15.01
N PRO A 61 14.74 3.72 -15.16
CA PRO A 61 15.59 3.38 -14.03
C PRO A 61 15.86 4.59 -13.12
N GLY A 62 16.06 4.32 -11.83
CA GLY A 62 16.48 5.30 -10.83
C GLY A 62 15.36 6.17 -10.26
N ARG A 63 15.71 7.42 -9.89
CA ARG A 63 14.80 8.35 -9.19
C ARG A 63 13.62 8.79 -10.06
N VAL A 64 13.82 8.85 -11.38
CA VAL A 64 12.80 9.26 -12.35
C VAL A 64 11.64 8.28 -12.37
N GLY A 65 11.89 6.97 -12.45
CA GLY A 65 10.83 5.96 -12.40
C GLY A 65 10.09 5.93 -11.06
N THR A 66 10.73 6.31 -9.97
CA THR A 66 10.07 6.42 -8.66
C THR A 66 9.07 7.58 -8.65
N ILE A 67 9.46 8.75 -9.15
CA ILE A 67 8.58 9.92 -9.23
C ILE A 67 7.39 9.64 -10.16
N ILE A 68 7.65 9.10 -11.34
CA ILE A 68 6.60 8.71 -12.31
C ILE A 68 5.67 7.66 -11.68
N GLY A 69 6.22 6.68 -10.97
CA GLY A 69 5.44 5.65 -10.29
C GLY A 69 4.51 6.23 -9.20
N VAL A 70 4.96 7.23 -8.45
CA VAL A 70 4.12 7.94 -7.47
C VAL A 70 3.01 8.70 -8.18
N ILE A 71 3.34 9.47 -9.22
CA ILE A 71 2.34 10.22 -10.00
C ILE A 71 1.29 9.26 -10.60
N ALA A 72 1.73 8.15 -11.18
CA ALA A 72 0.84 7.12 -11.71
C ALA A 72 -0.06 6.53 -10.61
N THR A 73 0.50 6.28 -9.42
CA THR A 73 -0.28 5.82 -8.26
C THR A 73 -1.37 6.82 -7.89
N LEU A 74 -1.08 8.13 -7.91
CA LEU A 74 -2.09 9.16 -7.64
C LEU A 74 -3.23 9.15 -8.66
N PHE A 75 -2.91 9.03 -9.96
CA PHE A 75 -3.93 8.91 -11.00
C PHE A 75 -4.74 7.61 -10.89
N LEU A 76 -4.13 6.51 -10.45
CA LEU A 76 -4.85 5.26 -10.18
C LEU A 76 -5.81 5.39 -9.00
N ILE A 77 -5.39 6.04 -7.92
CA ILE A 77 -6.26 6.34 -6.77
C ILE A 77 -7.43 7.22 -7.24
N GLU A 78 -7.15 8.26 -8.03
CA GLU A 78 -8.17 9.13 -8.60
C GLU A 78 -9.20 8.36 -9.43
N ALA A 79 -8.72 7.50 -10.34
CA ALA A 79 -9.56 6.72 -11.24
C ALA A 79 -10.38 5.64 -10.50
N ILE A 80 -9.78 4.89 -9.58
CA ILE A 80 -10.44 3.77 -8.89
C ILE A 80 -11.48 4.25 -7.87
N PHE A 81 -11.16 5.35 -7.17
CA PHE A 81 -12.05 5.92 -6.17
C PHE A 81 -12.99 6.98 -6.74
N GLU A 82 -12.91 7.28 -8.04
CA GLU A 82 -13.73 8.31 -8.72
C GLU A 82 -13.71 9.62 -7.93
N THR A 83 -12.51 10.08 -7.59
CA THR A 83 -12.30 11.24 -6.71
C THR A 83 -11.54 12.36 -7.42
N SER A 84 -11.26 13.46 -6.73
CA SER A 84 -10.42 14.53 -7.26
C SER A 84 -8.95 14.27 -6.94
N PHE A 85 -8.05 14.70 -7.83
CA PHE A 85 -6.60 14.61 -7.61
C PHE A 85 -6.15 15.06 -6.21
N GLY A 86 -6.67 16.18 -5.70
CA GLY A 86 -6.33 16.67 -4.35
C GLY A 86 -6.73 15.70 -3.22
N LYS A 87 -7.87 15.01 -3.37
CA LYS A 87 -8.30 13.96 -2.43
C LYS A 87 -7.50 12.67 -2.61
N ALA A 88 -7.13 12.33 -3.84
CA ALA A 88 -6.26 11.18 -4.13
C ALA A 88 -4.88 11.37 -3.49
N PHE A 89 -4.29 12.56 -3.62
CA PHE A 89 -3.04 12.93 -2.97
C PHE A 89 -3.15 12.89 -1.44
N LEU A 90 -4.24 13.45 -0.89
CA LEU A 90 -4.50 13.40 0.54
C LEU A 90 -4.65 11.96 1.04
N ALA A 91 -5.40 11.11 0.31
CA ALA A 91 -5.56 9.70 0.65
C ALA A 91 -4.21 8.97 0.63
N TRP A 92 -3.37 9.21 -0.36
CA TRP A 92 -2.04 8.63 -0.45
C TRP A 92 -1.16 9.00 0.76
N ILE A 93 -1.11 10.27 1.16
CA ILE A 93 -0.39 10.71 2.37
C ILE A 93 -0.98 10.03 3.62
N LEU A 94 -2.30 10.01 3.75
CA LEU A 94 -2.98 9.45 4.90
C LEU A 94 -2.80 7.92 5.00
N THR A 95 -2.63 7.24 3.88
CA THR A 95 -2.24 5.82 3.84
C THR A 95 -0.87 5.61 4.47
N ILE A 96 0.13 6.45 4.14
CA ILE A 96 1.46 6.39 4.74
C ILE A 96 1.37 6.63 6.26
N VAL A 97 0.55 7.61 6.68
CA VAL A 97 0.31 7.86 8.11
C VAL A 97 -0.33 6.64 8.78
N ALA A 98 -1.32 6.00 8.13
CA ALA A 98 -1.96 4.81 8.64
C ALA A 98 -0.99 3.63 8.76
N GLU A 99 -0.10 3.44 7.79
CA GLU A 99 0.96 2.42 7.82
C GLU A 99 1.93 2.65 9.00
N ILE A 100 2.39 3.89 9.20
CA ILE A 100 3.28 4.25 10.32
C ILE A 100 2.60 3.95 11.66
N ILE A 101 1.33 4.34 11.82
CA ILE A 101 0.55 4.04 13.02
C ILE A 101 0.43 2.52 13.21
N GLY A 102 0.15 1.78 12.13
CA GLY A 102 0.09 0.31 12.16
C GLY A 102 1.38 -0.33 12.64
N VAL A 103 2.53 0.12 12.13
CA VAL A 103 3.86 -0.36 12.56
C VAL A 103 4.09 -0.08 14.04
N ILE A 104 3.75 1.13 14.52
CA ILE A 104 3.88 1.50 15.94
C ILE A 104 3.01 0.60 16.81
N ILE A 105 1.76 0.36 16.43
CA ILE A 105 0.84 -0.52 17.19
C ILE A 105 1.39 -1.95 17.24
N VAL A 106 1.83 -2.50 16.11
CA VAL A 106 2.42 -3.85 16.07
C VAL A 106 3.65 -3.93 16.96
N PHE A 107 4.52 -2.91 16.94
CA PHE A 107 5.69 -2.85 17.81
C PHE A 107 5.32 -2.75 19.30
N LEU A 108 4.31 -1.96 19.67
CA LEU A 108 3.89 -1.85 21.07
C LEU A 108 3.25 -3.15 21.58
N VAL A 109 2.44 -3.83 20.76
CA VAL A 109 1.75 -5.06 21.13
C VAL A 109 2.70 -6.25 21.20
N PHE A 110 3.56 -6.43 20.19
CA PHE A 110 4.42 -7.62 20.08
C PHE A 110 5.86 -7.36 20.54
N GLY A 111 6.37 -6.14 20.42
CA GLY A 111 7.68 -5.77 20.96
C GLY A 111 7.72 -5.90 22.47
N ALA A 112 6.64 -5.51 23.17
CA ALA A 112 6.51 -5.73 24.61
C ALA A 112 6.62 -7.21 25.00
N VAL A 113 6.12 -8.13 24.16
CA VAL A 113 6.22 -9.58 24.39
C VAL A 113 7.67 -10.06 24.20
N ILE A 114 8.40 -9.54 23.21
CA ILE A 114 9.80 -9.92 22.95
C ILE A 114 10.75 -9.42 24.05
N PHE A 115 10.51 -8.22 24.59
CA PHE A 115 11.34 -7.64 25.67
C PHE A 115 10.91 -8.06 27.09
N ALA A 116 9.80 -8.80 27.23
CA ALA A 116 9.33 -9.33 28.52
C ALA A 116 9.84 -10.76 28.82
N PHE A 117 10.51 -11.40 27.86
CA PHE A 117 11.27 -12.66 28.03
C PHE A 117 12.77 -12.37 28.00
#